data_AF-A0A822ECG9-F1
#
_entry.id   AF-A0A822ECG9-F1
#
_cell.length_a   1.000
_cell.length_b   1.000
_cell.length_c   1.000
_cell.angle_alpha   90.00
_cell.angle_beta   90.00
_cell.angle_gamma   90.00
#
_symmetry.space_group_name_H-M   'P 1'
#
loop_
_entity.id
_entity.type
_entity.pdbx_description
1 polymer ?
#
loop_
_entity_poly.entity_id
_entity_poly.type
_entity_poly.pdbx_seq_one_letter_code
_entity_poly.pdbx_strand_id
1 'polypeptide(L)'
;MTTDESYAIITAVLQQAQKQDVNIKINPTMSNSVNFLDITITNTNGKLTTSIYHKPTADPYYLPYQSDHPHTIHRNIPYTALVRAARLCSNLHDFHRERLRIHVSLLLNSYRPHFISNHFQRFFQVHRADILYKYFDETTYSQLHRQLLYQTSKRELEEQAMKKDPVLFPPVLQ
;
A
#
# COMPACT_ATOMS: atom_id res chain seq x y z
N MET A 1 19.43 -1.80 3.61
CA MET A 1 20.14 -1.57 4.89
C MET A 1 19.66 -0.25 5.46
N THR A 2 19.23 -0.24 6.72
CA THR A 2 19.01 0.98 7.51
C THR A 2 20.17 1.07 8.50
N THR A 3 20.92 2.16 8.50
CA THR A 3 22.17 2.30 9.26
C THR A 3 22.21 3.66 9.94
N ASP A 4 22.61 3.69 11.21
CA ASP A 4 22.90 4.93 11.96
C ASP A 4 24.36 5.39 11.76
N GLU A 5 25.00 4.92 10.70
CA GLU A 5 26.39 5.22 10.40
C GLU A 5 26.58 6.67 9.95
N SER A 6 27.78 7.20 10.19
CA SER A 6 28.13 8.54 9.74
C SER A 6 28.14 8.63 8.22
N TYR A 7 27.85 9.83 7.70
CA TYR A 7 27.86 10.11 6.26
C TYR A 7 29.16 9.68 5.56
N ALA A 8 30.30 9.78 6.25
CA ALA A 8 31.60 9.38 5.73
C ALA A 8 31.69 7.88 5.44
N ILE A 9 31.16 7.04 6.36
CA ILE A 9 31.16 5.59 6.20
C ILE A 9 30.24 5.19 5.05
N ILE A 10 29.02 5.76 5.01
CA ILE A 10 28.06 5.53 3.93
C ILE A 10 28.67 5.86 2.57
N THR A 11 29.38 6.99 2.47
CA THR A 11 30.05 7.41 1.22
C THR A 11 31.17 6.45 0.83
N ALA A 12 31.95 5.94 1.79
CA ALA A 12 32.99 4.95 1.52
C ALA A 12 32.41 3.62 1.00
N VAL A 13 31.32 3.15 1.59
CA VAL A 13 30.59 1.95 1.12
C VAL A 13 30.05 2.15 -0.29
N LEU A 14 29.46 3.31 -0.58
CA LEU A 14 28.95 3.64 -1.92
C LEU A 14 30.07 3.68 -2.97
N GLN A 15 31.22 4.27 -2.63
CA GLN A 15 32.40 4.29 -3.51
C GLN A 15 32.95 2.88 -3.77
N GLN A 16 32.92 2.00 -2.76
CA GLN A 16 33.33 0.61 -2.94
C GLN A 16 32.34 -0.15 -3.83
N ALA A 17 31.04 0.04 -3.64
CA ALA A 17 30.01 -0.58 -4.47
C ALA A 17 30.09 -0.11 -5.93
N GLN A 18 30.41 1.17 -6.17
CA GLN A 18 30.59 1.74 -7.51
C GLN A 18 31.74 1.08 -8.31
N LYS A 19 32.72 0.47 -7.63
CA LYS A 19 33.86 -0.20 -8.26
C LYS A 19 33.58 -1.67 -8.62
N GLN A 20 32.47 -2.25 -8.16
CA GLN A 20 32.19 -3.68 -8.37
C GLN A 20 31.81 -4.00 -9.81
N ASP A 21 31.12 -3.09 -10.50
CA ASP A 21 30.69 -3.30 -11.89
C ASP A 21 30.77 -1.98 -12.67
N VAL A 22 31.48 -2.00 -13.80
CA VAL A 22 31.68 -0.84 -14.67
C VAL A 22 30.37 -0.39 -15.35
N ASN A 23 29.42 -1.31 -15.52
CA ASN A 23 28.14 -1.06 -16.18
C ASN A 23 27.07 -0.51 -15.22
N ILE A 24 27.27 -0.61 -13.90
CA ILE A 24 26.29 -0.15 -12.90
C ILE A 24 26.76 1.17 -12.30
N LYS A 25 26.01 2.25 -12.58
CA LYS A 25 26.21 3.57 -11.97
C LYS A 25 25.25 3.75 -10.79
N ILE A 26 25.81 3.93 -9.60
CA ILE A 26 25.11 4.24 -8.36
C ILE A 26 25.16 5.77 -8.19
N ASN A 27 24.00 6.41 -8.26
CA ASN A 27 23.87 7.85 -8.04
C ASN A 27 23.24 8.09 -6.66
N PRO A 28 24.05 8.35 -5.62
CA PRO A 28 23.51 8.59 -4.29
C PRO A 28 22.84 9.97 -4.22
N THR A 29 21.68 10.02 -3.57
CA THR A 29 20.98 11.26 -3.26
C THR A 29 20.64 11.29 -1.77
N MET A 30 20.71 12.48 -1.18
CA MET A 30 20.36 12.71 0.22
C MET A 30 19.07 13.52 0.27
N SER A 31 18.07 12.97 0.94
CA SER A 31 16.75 13.57 1.08
C SER A 31 16.07 13.02 2.34
N ASN A 32 15.18 13.82 2.93
CA ASN A 32 14.30 13.36 4.00
C ASN A 32 13.22 12.39 3.51
N SER A 33 12.98 12.34 2.20
CA SER A 33 12.04 11.43 1.57
C SER A 33 12.64 10.69 0.39
N VAL A 34 12.23 9.45 0.20
CA VAL A 34 12.65 8.60 -0.91
C VAL A 34 11.47 7.82 -1.45
N ASN A 35 11.40 7.70 -2.78
CA ASN A 35 10.41 6.86 -3.44
C ASN A 35 11.03 5.47 -3.65
N PHE A 36 10.34 4.43 -3.20
CA PHE A 36 10.74 3.05 -3.40
C PHE A 36 9.51 2.23 -3.81
N LEU A 37 9.59 1.61 -5.00
CA LEU A 37 8.44 0.94 -5.62
C LEU A 37 7.24 1.91 -5.69
N ASP A 38 6.15 1.56 -5.02
CA ASP A 38 4.90 2.30 -5.04
C ASP A 38 4.65 3.12 -3.77
N ILE A 39 5.69 3.34 -2.94
CA ILE A 39 5.60 4.12 -1.72
C ILE A 39 6.61 5.26 -1.69
N THR A 40 6.21 6.37 -1.08
CA THR A 40 7.10 7.43 -0.62
C THR A 40 7.33 7.24 0.86
N ILE A 41 8.57 7.07 1.25
CA ILE A 41 9.00 6.95 2.64
C ILE A 41 9.56 8.31 3.05
N THR A 42 9.02 8.91 4.10
CA THR A 42 9.45 10.21 4.64
C THR A 42 9.88 10.06 6.07
N ASN A 43 11.10 10.48 6.38
CA ASN A 43 11.63 10.57 7.73
C ASN A 43 11.31 11.95 8.33
N THR A 44 10.47 11.95 9.38
CA THR A 44 10.14 13.14 10.15
C THR A 44 10.67 12.96 11.57
N ASN A 45 11.81 13.59 11.87
CA ASN A 45 12.44 13.56 13.21
C ASN A 45 12.66 12.13 13.77
N GLY A 46 13.14 11.21 12.94
CA GLY A 46 13.40 9.82 13.32
C GLY A 46 12.18 8.90 13.19
N LYS A 47 10.98 9.44 12.91
CA LYS A 47 9.79 8.65 12.61
C LYS A 47 9.61 8.50 11.10
N LEU A 48 9.65 7.25 10.63
CA LEU A 48 9.31 6.93 9.24
C LEU A 48 7.79 6.96 9.07
N THR A 49 7.35 7.65 8.03
CA THR A 49 5.97 7.69 7.57
C THR A 49 5.94 7.31 6.10
N THR A 50 4.89 6.62 5.69
CA THR A 50 4.73 6.15 4.32
C THR A 50 3.45 6.70 3.71
N SER A 51 3.49 6.96 2.41
CA SER A 51 2.34 7.32 1.59
C SER A 51 2.48 6.65 0.22
N ILE A 52 1.41 6.63 -0.57
CA ILE A 52 1.46 6.04 -1.91
C ILE A 52 2.19 6.98 -2.86
N TYR A 53 3.19 6.44 -3.56
CA TYR A 53 3.87 7.13 -4.62
C TYR A 53 3.12 6.94 -5.94
N HIS A 54 2.78 8.06 -6.60
CA HIS A 54 2.27 8.07 -7.95
C HIS A 54 3.30 8.71 -8.87
N LYS A 55 3.68 8.00 -9.93
CA LYS A 55 4.59 8.57 -10.94
C LYS A 55 3.92 9.80 -11.56
N PRO A 56 4.63 10.92 -11.74
CA PRO A 56 4.07 12.13 -12.34
C PRO A 56 3.47 11.92 -13.72
N THR A 57 3.97 10.94 -14.46
CA THR A 57 3.52 10.58 -15.81
C THR A 57 2.51 9.43 -15.85
N ALA A 58 2.13 8.87 -14.70
CA ALA A 58 1.15 7.78 -14.66
C ALA A 58 -0.27 8.34 -14.77
N ASP A 59 -0.98 7.91 -15.80
CA ASP A 59 -2.41 8.15 -15.93
C ASP A 59 -3.17 7.47 -14.79
N PRO A 60 -4.27 8.06 -14.30
CA PRO A 60 -5.14 7.49 -13.27
C PRO A 60 -5.99 6.34 -13.83
N TYR A 61 -5.33 5.30 -14.34
CA TYR A 61 -5.98 4.19 -15.03
C TYR A 61 -6.33 3.06 -14.06
N TYR A 62 -7.63 2.86 -13.87
CA TYR A 62 -8.17 1.58 -13.44
C TYR A 62 -8.77 0.86 -14.65
N LEU A 63 -9.03 -0.44 -14.51
CA LEU A 63 -9.74 -1.16 -15.54
C LEU A 63 -11.10 -0.49 -15.82
N PRO A 64 -11.38 -0.01 -17.06
CA PRO A 64 -12.62 0.66 -17.38
C PRO A 64 -13.84 -0.23 -17.13
N TYR A 65 -14.90 0.34 -16.57
CA TYR A 65 -16.11 -0.42 -16.20
C TYR A 65 -16.83 -1.07 -17.40
N GLN A 66 -16.64 -0.53 -18.61
CA GLN A 66 -17.23 -1.04 -19.85
C GLN A 66 -16.40 -2.14 -20.53
N SER A 67 -15.24 -2.49 -19.98
CA SER A 67 -14.42 -3.57 -20.55
C SER A 67 -15.08 -4.94 -20.33
N ASP A 68 -14.74 -5.90 -21.20
CA ASP A 68 -15.29 -7.27 -21.18
C ASP A 68 -14.63 -8.16 -20.11
N HIS A 69 -14.62 -7.67 -18.87
CA HIS A 69 -14.09 -8.42 -17.72
C HIS A 69 -15.24 -8.86 -16.80
N PRO A 70 -15.07 -9.98 -16.08
CA PRO A 70 -16.05 -10.41 -15.11
C PRO A 70 -16.39 -9.31 -14.10
N HIS A 71 -17.68 -9.16 -13.78
CA HIS A 71 -18.16 -8.18 -12.79
C HIS A 71 -17.46 -8.29 -11.42
N THR A 72 -16.98 -9.49 -11.06
CA THR A 72 -16.20 -9.71 -9.84
C THR A 72 -14.91 -8.89 -9.81
N ILE A 73 -14.24 -8.68 -10.95
CA ILE A 73 -13.03 -7.86 -11.06
C ILE A 73 -13.36 -6.40 -10.79
N HIS A 74 -14.36 -5.86 -11.50
CA HIS A 74 -14.84 -4.49 -11.28
C HIS A 74 -15.27 -4.23 -9.84
N ARG A 75 -15.90 -5.23 -9.20
CA ARG A 75 -16.30 -5.18 -7.78
C ARG A 75 -15.10 -5.12 -6.82
N ASN A 76 -14.03 -5.84 -7.14
CA ASN A 76 -12.87 -5.95 -6.26
C ASN A 76 -11.93 -4.75 -6.38
N ILE A 77 -11.89 -4.05 -7.52
CA ILE A 77 -10.98 -2.91 -7.75
C ILE A 77 -11.13 -1.82 -6.67
N PRO A 78 -12.33 -1.25 -6.39
CA PRO A 78 -12.45 -0.20 -5.38
C PRO A 78 -12.03 -0.68 -3.98
N TYR A 79 -12.42 -1.90 -3.61
CA TYR A 79 -12.10 -2.47 -2.30
C TYR A 79 -10.60 -2.69 -2.12
N THR A 80 -9.94 -3.32 -3.09
CA THR A 80 -8.50 -3.60 -3.05
C THR A 80 -7.66 -2.32 -3.09
N ALA A 81 -8.09 -1.31 -3.85
CA ALA A 81 -7.44 0.00 -3.86
C ALA A 81 -7.48 0.66 -2.47
N LEU A 82 -8.62 0.62 -1.76
CA LEU A 82 -8.74 1.16 -0.41
C LEU A 82 -7.93 0.36 0.63
N VAL A 83 -7.95 -0.97 0.56
CA VAL A 83 -7.12 -1.81 1.42
C VAL A 83 -5.65 -1.46 1.25
N ARG A 84 -5.19 -1.31 0.00
CA ARG A 84 -3.83 -0.90 -0.31
C ARG A 84 -3.52 0.48 0.25
N ALA A 85 -4.40 1.46 0.05
CA ALA A 85 -4.22 2.81 0.59
C ALA A 85 -4.11 2.81 2.13
N ALA A 86 -5.00 2.10 2.80
CA ALA A 86 -4.99 2.02 4.26
C ALA A 86 -3.79 1.24 4.81
N ARG A 87 -3.21 0.31 4.04
CA ARG A 87 -1.97 -0.39 4.41
C ARG A 87 -0.72 0.48 4.23
N LEU A 88 -0.67 1.27 3.17
CA LEU A 88 0.54 2.01 2.79
C LEU A 88 0.62 3.40 3.39
N CYS A 89 -0.51 4.06 3.65
CA CYS A 89 -0.51 5.40 4.25
C CYS A 89 -0.41 5.31 5.78
N SER A 90 0.64 5.89 6.38
CA SER A 90 0.78 5.92 7.85
C SER A 90 -0.16 6.91 8.53
N ASN A 91 -0.56 7.97 7.82
CA ASN A 91 -1.34 9.08 8.37
C ASN A 91 -2.74 9.13 7.73
N LEU A 92 -3.74 9.57 8.49
CA LEU A 92 -5.11 9.68 7.97
C LEU A 92 -5.21 10.70 6.83
N HIS A 93 -4.45 11.79 6.87
CA HIS A 93 -4.47 12.80 5.81
C HIS A 93 -4.04 12.24 4.44
N ASP A 94 -2.97 11.45 4.45
CA ASP A 94 -2.45 10.81 3.23
C ASP A 94 -3.42 9.75 2.71
N PHE A 95 -4.03 8.97 3.61
CA PHE A 95 -5.09 8.03 3.26
C PHE A 95 -6.32 8.74 2.68
N HIS A 96 -6.75 9.85 3.28
CA HIS A 96 -7.90 10.61 2.81
C HIS A 96 -7.65 11.19 1.41
N ARG A 97 -6.46 11.75 1.17
CA ARG A 97 -6.03 12.23 -0.14
C ARG A 97 -6.05 11.10 -1.17
N GLU A 98 -5.49 9.95 -0.83
CA GLU A 98 -5.49 8.79 -1.71
C GLU A 98 -6.90 8.29 -2.00
N ARG A 99 -7.76 8.21 -0.98
CA ARG A 99 -9.18 7.84 -1.14
C ARG A 99 -9.89 8.73 -2.15
N LEU A 100 -9.67 10.04 -2.09
CA LEU A 100 -10.22 10.99 -3.06
C LEU A 100 -9.65 10.74 -4.47
N ARG A 101 -8.34 10.49 -4.58
CA ARG A 101 -7.69 10.16 -5.86
C ARG A 101 -8.28 8.87 -6.47
N ILE A 102 -8.47 7.82 -5.67
CA ILE A 102 -9.11 6.57 -6.09
C ILE A 102 -10.52 6.85 -6.59
N HIS A 103 -11.30 7.63 -5.83
CA HIS A 103 -12.68 7.98 -6.21
C HIS A 103 -12.73 8.68 -7.57
N VAL A 104 -11.91 9.71 -7.78
CA VAL A 104 -11.81 10.43 -9.06
C VAL A 104 -11.37 9.50 -10.19
N SER A 105 -10.36 8.67 -9.95
CA SER A 105 -9.85 7.72 -10.95
C SER A 105 -10.93 6.71 -11.36
N LEU A 106 -11.74 6.20 -10.42
CA LEU A 106 -12.86 5.31 -10.74
C LEU A 106 -13.94 6.00 -11.57
N LEU A 107 -14.26 7.27 -11.27
CA LEU A 107 -15.21 8.05 -12.08
C LEU A 107 -14.71 8.25 -13.51
N LEU A 108 -13.42 8.56 -13.68
CA LEU A 108 -12.78 8.69 -15.00
C LEU A 108 -12.82 7.38 -15.79
N ASN A 109 -12.83 6.24 -15.11
CA ASN A 109 -12.93 4.90 -15.71
C ASN A 109 -14.37 4.38 -15.81
N SER A 110 -15.35 5.29 -15.86
CA SER A 110 -16.79 5.02 -16.08
C SER A 110 -17.48 4.18 -15.00
N TYR A 111 -16.94 4.13 -13.77
CA TYR A 111 -17.66 3.52 -12.65
C TYR A 111 -18.80 4.45 -12.19
N ARG A 112 -19.97 3.86 -11.93
CA ARG A 112 -21.14 4.64 -11.48
C ARG A 112 -20.91 5.18 -10.07
N PRO A 113 -21.29 6.44 -9.76
CA PRO A 113 -21.08 7.02 -8.42
C PRO A 113 -21.65 6.18 -7.27
N HIS A 114 -22.88 5.68 -7.40
CA HIS A 114 -23.49 4.82 -6.37
C HIS A 114 -22.68 3.53 -6.16
N PHE A 115 -22.11 2.97 -7.24
CA PHE A 115 -21.32 1.74 -7.16
C PHE A 115 -20.05 2.01 -6.36
N ILE A 116 -19.38 3.12 -6.61
CA ILE A 116 -18.18 3.53 -5.87
C ILE A 116 -18.51 3.71 -4.38
N SER A 117 -19.53 4.51 -4.07
CA SER A 117 -19.97 4.78 -2.70
C SER A 117 -20.30 3.50 -1.93
N ASN A 118 -21.04 2.57 -2.55
CA ASN A 118 -21.39 1.30 -1.93
C ASN A 118 -20.15 0.46 -1.59
N HIS A 119 -19.15 0.41 -2.47
CA HIS A 119 -17.93 -0.35 -2.22
C HIS A 119 -17.01 0.33 -1.20
N PHE A 120 -16.96 1.66 -1.19
CA PHE A 120 -16.23 2.43 -0.20
C PHE A 120 -16.84 2.22 1.19
N GLN A 121 -18.16 2.35 1.30
CA GLN A 121 -18.87 2.11 2.56
C GLN A 121 -18.66 0.67 3.04
N ARG A 122 -18.77 -0.32 2.15
CA ARG A 122 -18.50 -1.72 2.47
C ARG A 122 -17.10 -1.93 3.05
N PHE A 123 -16.08 -1.26 2.52
CA PHE A 123 -14.71 -1.33 3.06
C PHE A 123 -14.68 -0.89 4.53
N PHE A 124 -15.25 0.28 4.85
CA PHE A 124 -15.28 0.76 6.23
C PHE A 124 -16.11 -0.15 7.15
N GLN A 125 -17.25 -0.66 6.69
CA GLN A 125 -18.10 -1.58 7.44
C GLN A 125 -17.38 -2.89 7.81
N VAL A 126 -16.71 -3.51 6.83
CA VAL A 126 -15.97 -4.77 7.04
C VAL A 126 -14.86 -4.60 8.08
N HIS A 127 -14.24 -3.42 8.12
CA HIS A 127 -13.18 -3.10 9.06
C HIS A 127 -13.66 -2.35 10.31
N ARG A 128 -14.99 -2.29 10.57
CA ARG A 128 -15.59 -1.62 11.74
C ARG A 128 -15.12 -0.17 11.91
N ALA A 129 -14.91 0.52 10.80
CA ALA A 129 -14.36 1.87 10.72
C ALA A 129 -15.33 2.86 10.06
N ASP A 130 -16.64 2.63 10.20
CA ASP A 130 -17.71 3.44 9.57
C ASP A 130 -17.62 4.94 9.86
N ILE A 131 -17.11 5.29 11.04
CA ILE A 131 -16.90 6.68 11.47
C ILE A 131 -16.00 7.42 10.48
N LEU A 132 -14.96 6.76 9.93
CA LEU A 132 -14.01 7.34 8.98
C LEU A 132 -14.64 7.70 7.63
N TYR A 133 -15.84 7.17 7.32
CA TYR A 133 -16.55 7.55 6.12
C TYR A 133 -17.14 8.97 6.23
N LYS A 134 -17.48 9.40 7.45
CA LYS A 134 -18.15 10.68 7.74
C LYS A 134 -17.24 11.70 8.41
N TYR A 135 -16.33 11.26 9.26
CA TYR A 135 -15.54 12.10 10.14
C TYR A 135 -14.05 11.80 10.00
N PHE A 136 -13.22 12.81 10.24
CA PHE A 136 -11.77 12.68 10.24
C PHE A 136 -11.30 12.32 11.65
N ASP A 137 -11.13 11.02 11.93
CA ASP A 137 -10.71 10.51 13.23
C ASP A 137 -9.41 9.70 13.15
N GLU A 138 -8.32 10.29 13.64
CA GLU A 138 -6.98 9.66 13.66
C GLU A 138 -6.94 8.39 14.50
N THR A 139 -7.75 8.30 15.55
CA THR A 139 -7.71 7.16 16.47
C THR A 139 -8.28 5.90 15.83
N THR A 140 -9.47 5.99 15.22
CA THR A 140 -10.06 4.90 14.43
C THR A 140 -9.18 4.55 13.24
N TYR A 141 -8.57 5.54 12.56
CA TYR A 141 -7.66 5.27 11.45
C TYR A 141 -6.43 4.49 11.88
N SER A 142 -5.81 4.86 13.00
CA SER A 142 -4.64 4.16 13.55
C SER A 142 -4.95 2.69 13.86
N GLN A 143 -6.16 2.40 14.33
CA GLN A 143 -6.63 1.03 14.56
C GLN A 143 -6.81 0.26 13.24
N LEU A 144 -7.49 0.87 12.27
CA LEU A 144 -7.68 0.31 10.93
C LEU A 144 -6.35 0.00 10.23
N HIS A 145 -5.44 0.98 10.22
CA HIS A 145 -4.11 0.87 9.61
C HIS A 145 -3.33 -0.29 10.24
N ARG A 146 -3.28 -0.36 11.58
CA ARG A 146 -2.62 -1.44 12.31
C ARG A 146 -3.24 -2.80 11.99
N GLN A 147 -4.56 -2.91 12.00
CA GLN A 147 -5.27 -4.15 11.67
C GLN A 147 -4.90 -4.64 10.27
N LEU A 148 -4.90 -3.74 9.28
CA LEU A 148 -4.64 -4.09 7.89
C LEU A 148 -3.16 -4.38 7.60
N LEU A 149 -2.24 -3.72 8.31
CA LEU A 149 -0.81 -3.89 8.16
C LEU A 149 -0.34 -5.27 8.64
N TYR A 150 -0.92 -5.78 9.73
CA TYR A 150 -0.64 -7.12 10.24
C TYR A 150 -1.57 -8.21 9.70
N GLN A 151 -2.47 -7.88 8.78
CA GLN A 151 -3.36 -8.86 8.18
C GLN A 151 -2.57 -9.76 7.23
N THR A 152 -2.43 -11.03 7.63
CA THR A 152 -1.77 -12.07 6.85
C THR A 152 -2.49 -12.28 5.51
N SER A 153 -1.74 -12.28 4.42
CA SER A 153 -2.24 -12.61 3.10
C SER A 153 -2.61 -14.10 3.02
N LYS A 154 -3.49 -14.46 2.08
CA LYS A 154 -3.86 -15.86 1.85
C LYS A 154 -2.63 -16.72 1.55
N ARG A 155 -1.68 -16.19 0.77
CA ARG A 155 -0.43 -16.89 0.44
C ARG A 155 0.45 -17.12 1.67
N GLU A 156 0.60 -16.12 2.52
CA GLU A 156 1.34 -16.29 3.78
C GLU A 156 0.66 -17.29 4.71
N LEU A 157 -0.68 -17.32 4.75
CA LEU A 157 -1.43 -18.35 5.50
C LEU A 157 -1.21 -19.75 4.92
N GLU A 158 -1.21 -19.89 3.59
CA GLU A 158 -0.92 -21.14 2.89
C GLU A 158 0.53 -21.59 3.18
N GLU A 159 1.51 -20.70 3.10
CA GLU A 159 2.90 -20.99 3.43
C GLU A 159 3.09 -21.35 4.91
N GLN A 160 2.40 -20.68 5.82
CA GLN A 160 2.41 -21.02 7.25
C GLN A 160 1.75 -22.37 7.50
N ALA A 161 0.68 -22.71 6.77
CA ALA A 161 0.05 -24.03 6.84
C ALA A 161 0.97 -25.12 6.28
N MET A 162 1.70 -24.85 5.19
CA MET A 162 2.68 -25.78 4.61
C MET A 162 3.92 -25.99 5.50
N LYS A 163 4.30 -24.98 6.30
CA LYS A 163 5.42 -25.06 7.26
C LYS A 163 5.04 -25.75 8.58
N LYS A 164 3.76 -25.99 8.86
CA LYS A 164 3.33 -26.76 10.02
C LYS A 164 3.56 -28.24 9.76
N ASP A 165 4.08 -28.95 10.77
CA ASP A 165 4.32 -30.40 10.65
C ASP A 165 3.04 -31.12 10.21
N PRO A 166 3.05 -31.82 9.07
CA PRO A 166 1.85 -32.46 8.51
C PRO A 166 1.33 -33.60 9.41
N VAL A 167 2.15 -34.07 10.35
CA VAL A 167 1.78 -35.07 11.36
C VAL A 167 0.88 -34.47 12.46
N LEU A 168 1.06 -33.18 12.79
CA LEU A 168 0.29 -32.50 13.84
C LEU A 168 -1.00 -31.86 13.30
N PHE A 169 -1.04 -31.51 12.00
CA PHE A 169 -2.19 -30.88 11.36
C PHE A 169 -2.38 -31.45 9.94
N PRO A 170 -3.06 -32.61 9.80
CA PRO A 170 -3.30 -33.18 8.48
C PRO A 170 -4.20 -32.23 7.65
N PRO A 171 -3.90 -32.02 6.36
CA PRO A 171 -4.74 -31.21 5.49
C PRO A 171 -6.10 -31.87 5.36
N VAL A 172 -7.15 -31.19 5.80
CA VAL A 172 -8.54 -31.61 5.56
C VAL A 172 -8.84 -31.33 4.09
N LEU A 173 -8.89 -32.39 3.28
CA LEU A 173 -9.36 -32.33 1.91
C LEU A 173 -10.87 -32.01 1.95
N GLN A 174 -11.25 -30.83 1.42
CA GLN A 174 -12.63 -30.48 1.09
C GLN A 174 -12.85 -30.62 -0.41
#